data_AF-A0A1G3HP85-F1
#
_entry.id   AF-A0A1G3HP85-F1
#
_cell.length_a   1.000
_cell.length_b   1.000
_cell.length_c   1.000
_cell.angle_alpha   90.00
_cell.angle_beta   90.00
_cell.angle_gamma   90.00
#
_symmetry.space_group_name_H-M   'P 1'
#
loop_
_entity.id
_entity.type
_entity.pdbx_description
1 polymer ?
#
loop_
_entity_poly.entity_id
_entity_poly.type
_entity_poly.pdbx_seq_one_letter_code
_entity_poly.pdbx_strand_id
1 'polypeptide(L)'
;MNGACLIRDHEQRGVEFMRVYLARGFFARFAEQAVLIHSTNFARPIVDTLNGLPHELFIIGQMLGTADLVSQIAGRYYLERCRDFLFREFVAAGVDRSISPTGDIIVLYDTAEDLLRKTPDFYEHLVKRRLDEDFGQVFRYVAPHFGGEDPYALSMQRNLNYLREMIRRDDFSSLRRKPVPLMPLPLA
;
A
#
# COMPACT_ATOMS: atom_id res chain seq x y z
N MET A 1 1.67 21.26 -7.05
CA MET A 1 1.97 19.89 -7.50
C MET A 1 1.24 18.94 -6.56
N ASN A 2 0.30 18.12 -7.05
CA ASN A 2 -0.43 17.17 -6.19
C ASN A 2 0.50 16.03 -5.77
N GLY A 3 0.40 15.54 -4.53
CA GLY A 3 1.22 14.43 -4.02
C GLY A 3 1.10 13.16 -4.86
N ALA A 4 -0.06 12.94 -5.49
CA ALA A 4 -0.32 11.84 -6.41
C ALA A 4 0.64 11.80 -7.62
N CYS A 5 1.06 12.94 -8.17
CA CYS A 5 1.95 12.99 -9.33
C CYS A 5 3.38 12.48 -9.02
N LEU A 6 3.66 12.14 -7.75
CA LEU A 6 4.98 11.76 -7.25
C LEU A 6 5.00 10.33 -6.71
N ILE A 7 4.02 9.49 -7.06
CA ILE A 7 3.93 8.07 -6.66
C ILE A 7 5.24 7.31 -6.93
N ARG A 8 5.99 7.64 -7.98
CA ARG A 8 7.22 6.91 -8.33
C ARG A 8 8.37 7.12 -7.34
N ASP A 9 8.38 8.26 -6.63
CA ASP A 9 9.47 8.65 -5.73
C ASP A 9 8.97 8.95 -4.30
N HIS A 10 7.74 8.59 -3.97
CA HIS A 10 7.10 9.05 -2.73
C HIS A 10 7.77 8.49 -1.47
N GLU A 11 8.25 7.24 -1.49
CA GLU A 11 9.00 6.68 -0.36
C GLU A 11 10.36 7.34 -0.20
N GLN A 12 11.10 7.58 -1.30
CA GLN A 12 12.38 8.29 -1.25
C GLN A 12 12.24 9.69 -0.65
N ARG A 13 11.20 10.42 -1.06
CA ARG A 13 10.88 11.73 -0.49
C ARG A 13 10.49 11.62 0.99
N GLY A 14 9.77 10.57 1.37
CA GLY A 14 9.46 10.25 2.76
C GLY A 14 10.71 10.02 3.61
N VAL A 15 11.69 9.27 3.09
CA VAL A 15 12.99 9.04 3.72
C VAL A 15 13.74 10.35 3.91
N GLU A 16 13.86 11.17 2.87
CA GLU A 16 14.56 12.46 2.94
C GLU A 16 13.92 13.41 3.94
N PHE A 17 12.59 13.53 3.89
CA PHE A 17 11.83 14.34 4.84
C PHE A 17 12.06 13.86 6.27
N MET A 18 11.89 12.55 6.52
CA MET A 18 12.01 11.99 7.87
C MET A 18 13.44 12.05 8.40
N ARG A 19 14.46 11.81 7.56
CA ARG A 19 15.86 11.96 7.95
C ARG A 19 16.13 13.40 8.44
N VAL A 20 15.73 14.40 7.66
CA VAL A 20 15.91 15.82 8.02
C VAL A 20 15.11 16.19 9.27
N TYR A 21 13.87 15.69 9.39
CA TYR A 21 13.01 15.96 10.54
C TYR A 21 13.59 15.37 11.83
N LEU A 22 13.98 14.10 11.82
CA LEU A 22 14.54 13.41 12.99
C LEU A 22 15.88 14.00 13.43
N ALA A 23 16.73 14.39 12.47
CA ALA A 23 18.05 14.98 12.73
C ALA A 23 17.99 16.28 13.54
N ARG A 24 16.84 16.97 13.58
CA ARG A 24 16.66 18.27 14.26
C ARG A 24 16.21 18.17 15.72
N GLY A 25 16.01 16.95 16.25
CA GLY A 25 15.38 16.78 17.57
C GLY A 25 15.98 15.66 18.41
N PHE A 26 15.24 15.30 19.45
CA PHE A 26 15.59 14.24 20.41
C PHE A 26 15.84 12.86 19.76
N PHE A 27 15.30 12.66 18.55
CA PHE A 27 15.42 11.42 17.79
C PHE A 27 16.52 11.43 16.73
N ALA A 28 17.47 12.37 16.78
CA ALA A 28 18.55 12.47 15.78
C ALA A 28 19.34 11.16 15.59
N ARG A 29 19.51 10.36 16.66
CA ARG A 29 20.13 9.03 16.58
C ARG A 29 19.41 8.02 15.68
N PHE A 30 18.16 8.31 15.32
CA PHE A 30 17.32 7.49 14.46
C PHE A 30 17.20 8.03 13.02
N ALA A 31 17.89 9.12 12.69
CA ALA A 31 17.73 9.78 11.39
C ALA A 31 18.07 8.86 10.21
N GLU A 32 19.10 8.01 10.34
CA GLU A 32 19.47 7.08 9.27
C GLU A 32 18.50 5.90 9.13
N GLN A 33 17.75 5.58 10.19
CA GLN A 33 16.69 4.57 10.18
C GLN A 33 15.46 5.04 9.40
N ALA A 34 15.39 6.30 8.95
CA ALA A 34 14.38 6.76 8.00
C ALA A 34 14.34 5.90 6.73
N VAL A 35 15.46 5.29 6.34
CA VAL A 35 15.56 4.36 5.19
C VAL A 35 14.58 3.18 5.29
N LEU A 36 14.16 2.80 6.49
CA LEU A 36 13.17 1.75 6.71
C LEU A 36 11.82 2.04 6.04
N ILE A 37 11.50 3.32 5.77
CA ILE A 37 10.29 3.71 5.01
C ILE A 37 10.27 3.04 3.64
N HIS A 38 11.41 2.74 3.03
CA HIS A 38 11.39 2.05 1.74
C HIS A 38 10.81 0.63 1.81
N SER A 39 10.68 0.03 2.99
CA SER A 39 9.94 -1.24 3.16
C SER A 39 8.47 -1.16 2.73
N THR A 40 7.90 0.04 2.62
CA THR A 40 6.54 0.26 2.12
C THR A 40 6.47 0.38 0.59
N ASN A 41 7.61 0.36 -0.11
CA ASN A 41 7.64 0.38 -1.57
C ASN A 41 7.39 -1.02 -2.15
N PHE A 42 6.16 -1.26 -2.60
CA PHE A 42 5.73 -2.55 -3.16
C PHE A 42 6.29 -2.88 -4.55
N ALA A 43 6.97 -1.94 -5.20
CA ALA A 43 7.60 -2.17 -6.51
C ALA A 43 9.01 -2.77 -6.40
N ARG A 44 9.61 -2.83 -5.20
CA ARG A 44 10.98 -3.34 -4.99
C ARG A 44 11.03 -4.40 -3.90
N PRO A 45 11.75 -5.52 -4.08
CA PRO A 45 11.99 -6.49 -3.03
C PRO A 45 12.61 -5.82 -1.79
N ILE A 46 12.18 -6.23 -0.58
CA ILE A 46 12.73 -5.65 0.65
C ILE A 46 14.23 -5.94 0.81
N VAL A 47 14.68 -7.08 0.30
CA VAL A 47 16.10 -7.50 0.31
C VAL A 47 17.00 -6.51 -0.43
N ASP A 48 16.55 -5.98 -1.55
CA ASP A 48 17.30 -4.96 -2.32
C ASP A 48 17.24 -3.61 -1.61
N THR A 49 16.11 -3.34 -0.99
CA THR A 49 15.77 -2.05 -0.42
C THR A 49 16.46 -1.77 0.92
N LEU A 50 16.61 -2.80 1.74
CA LEU A 50 17.26 -2.75 3.06
C LEU A 50 18.62 -3.46 3.08
N ASN A 51 19.22 -3.65 1.90
CA ASN A 51 20.50 -4.32 1.76
C ASN A 51 21.58 -3.65 2.62
N GLY A 52 22.38 -4.46 3.32
CA GLY A 52 23.49 -4.00 4.15
C GLY A 52 23.10 -3.44 5.52
N LEU A 53 21.81 -3.37 5.86
CA LEU A 53 21.40 -3.02 7.23
C LEU A 53 21.65 -4.18 8.21
N PRO A 54 21.91 -3.87 9.51
CA PRO A 54 21.90 -4.88 10.57
C PRO A 54 20.60 -5.70 10.59
N HIS A 55 20.72 -6.95 10.98
CA HIS A 55 19.61 -7.92 10.99
C HIS A 55 18.39 -7.42 11.78
N GLU A 56 18.60 -6.73 12.90
CA GLU A 56 17.52 -6.18 13.73
C GLU A 56 16.73 -5.10 12.97
N LEU A 57 17.43 -4.21 12.24
CA LEU A 57 16.78 -3.19 11.42
C LEU A 57 16.07 -3.81 10.22
N PHE A 58 16.61 -4.88 9.66
CA PHE A 58 15.96 -5.63 8.59
C PHE A 58 14.61 -6.20 9.06
N ILE A 59 14.58 -6.84 10.24
CA ILE A 59 13.32 -7.35 10.85
C ILE A 59 12.34 -6.20 11.10
N ILE A 60 12.80 -5.06 11.64
CA ILE A 60 11.93 -3.89 11.84
C ILE A 60 11.34 -3.42 10.51
N GLY A 61 12.13 -3.42 9.44
CA GLY A 61 11.65 -3.14 8.08
C GLY A 61 10.58 -4.12 7.61
N GLN A 62 10.75 -5.42 7.85
CA GLN A 62 9.73 -6.43 7.53
C GLN A 62 8.43 -6.19 8.32
N MET A 63 8.55 -5.83 9.60
CA MET A 63 7.40 -5.50 10.45
C MET A 63 6.70 -4.22 9.96
N LEU A 64 7.46 -3.20 9.57
CA LEU A 64 6.92 -1.93 9.05
C LEU A 64 6.18 -2.15 7.72
N GLY A 65 6.79 -2.84 6.76
CA GLY A 65 6.16 -3.17 5.48
C GLY A 65 4.91 -4.05 5.65
N THR A 66 4.96 -5.02 6.58
CA THR A 66 3.78 -5.83 6.94
C THR A 66 2.67 -4.95 7.50
N ALA A 67 2.99 -4.09 8.49
CA ALA A 67 2.01 -3.23 9.14
C ALA A 67 1.34 -2.27 8.16
N ASP A 68 2.11 -1.66 7.26
CA ASP A 68 1.59 -0.79 6.21
C ASP A 68 0.58 -1.55 5.33
N LEU A 69 0.99 -2.70 4.79
CA LEU A 69 0.17 -3.48 3.87
C LEU A 69 -1.12 -4.01 4.51
N VAL A 70 -1.02 -4.65 5.69
CA VAL A 70 -2.20 -5.23 6.35
C VAL A 70 -3.16 -4.15 6.84
N SER A 71 -2.66 -3.02 7.34
CA SER A 71 -3.51 -1.93 7.85
C SER A 71 -4.27 -1.21 6.73
N GLN A 72 -3.65 -1.04 5.56
CA GLN A 72 -4.30 -0.46 4.39
C GLN A 72 -5.50 -1.31 3.93
N ILE A 73 -5.28 -2.62 3.77
CA ILE A 73 -6.29 -3.54 3.23
C ILE A 73 -7.37 -3.88 4.26
N ALA A 74 -7.01 -3.97 5.55
CA ALA A 74 -7.95 -4.18 6.65
C ALA A 74 -8.84 -2.95 6.91
N GLY A 75 -8.47 -1.78 6.35
CA GLY A 75 -9.16 -0.53 6.58
C GLY A 75 -10.66 -0.63 6.29
N ARG A 76 -11.48 -0.08 7.19
CA ARG A 76 -12.95 -0.04 7.04
C ARG A 76 -13.41 0.63 5.75
N TYR A 77 -12.64 1.58 5.22
CA TYR A 77 -12.96 2.31 3.99
C TYR A 77 -12.08 1.90 2.82
N TYR A 78 -11.43 0.73 2.88
CA TYR A 78 -10.45 0.31 1.87
C TYR A 78 -11.02 0.37 0.45
N LEU A 79 -12.18 -0.25 0.22
CA LEU A 79 -12.80 -0.31 -1.11
C LEU A 79 -13.27 1.06 -1.60
N GLU A 80 -13.85 1.88 -0.73
CA GLU A 80 -14.21 3.26 -1.08
C GLU A 80 -12.98 4.12 -1.39
N ARG A 81 -11.87 3.93 -0.66
CA ARG A 81 -10.60 4.62 -0.96
C ARG A 81 -10.02 4.19 -2.30
N CYS A 82 -10.08 2.90 -2.63
CA CYS A 82 -9.70 2.40 -3.95
C CYS A 82 -10.49 3.10 -5.06
N ARG A 83 -11.82 3.16 -4.91
CA ARG A 83 -12.72 3.77 -5.89
C ARG A 83 -12.57 5.28 -6.00
N ASP A 84 -12.56 5.98 -4.88
CA ASP A 84 -12.74 7.43 -4.83
C ASP A 84 -11.43 8.21 -4.92
N PHE A 85 -10.31 7.59 -4.51
CA PHE A 85 -9.01 8.26 -4.43
C PHE A 85 -7.91 7.53 -5.22
N LEU A 86 -7.65 6.25 -4.93
CA LEU A 86 -6.49 5.54 -5.47
C LEU A 86 -6.47 5.53 -7.01
N PHE A 87 -7.62 5.28 -7.64
CA PHE A 87 -7.70 5.33 -9.11
C PHE A 87 -7.33 6.72 -9.66
N ARG A 88 -7.80 7.80 -9.01
CA ARG A 88 -7.46 9.17 -9.40
C ARG A 88 -5.99 9.46 -9.19
N GLU A 89 -5.40 8.90 -8.14
CA GLU A 89 -3.97 9.00 -7.87
C GLU A 89 -3.15 8.29 -8.97
N PHE A 90 -3.60 7.11 -9.42
CA PHE A 90 -2.96 6.39 -10.52
C PHE A 90 -3.01 7.15 -11.84
N VAL A 91 -4.16 7.72 -12.19
CA VAL A 91 -4.32 8.56 -13.38
C VAL A 91 -3.46 9.82 -13.28
N ALA A 92 -3.45 10.49 -12.14
CA ALA A 92 -2.64 11.69 -11.92
C ALA A 92 -1.12 11.43 -11.98
N ALA A 93 -0.70 10.20 -11.67
CA ALA A 93 0.69 9.75 -11.77
C ALA A 93 1.06 9.14 -13.13
N GLY A 94 0.09 8.95 -14.04
CA GLY A 94 0.28 8.26 -15.30
C GLY A 94 0.72 6.80 -15.13
N VAL A 95 0.27 6.14 -14.06
CA VAL A 95 0.51 4.70 -13.79
C VAL A 95 -0.74 3.84 -14.04
N ASP A 96 -1.81 4.47 -14.52
CA ASP A 96 -2.98 3.82 -15.12
C ASP A 96 -2.67 3.15 -16.47
N ARG A 97 -1.50 3.44 -17.05
CA ARG A 97 -1.05 2.96 -18.36
C ARG A 97 0.44 2.65 -18.39
N SER A 98 0.85 1.79 -19.32
CA SER A 98 2.26 1.49 -19.64
C SER A 98 2.51 1.54 -21.14
N ILE A 99 3.76 1.72 -21.56
CA ILE A 99 4.15 1.68 -22.98
C ILE A 99 4.79 0.31 -23.24
N SER A 100 4.31 -0.41 -24.24
CA SER A 100 4.88 -1.69 -24.66
C SER A 100 6.27 -1.50 -25.29
N PRO A 101 7.07 -2.56 -25.44
CA PRO A 101 8.34 -2.49 -26.17
C PRO A 101 8.18 -2.03 -27.63
N THR A 102 6.99 -2.20 -28.22
CA THR A 102 6.65 -1.77 -29.59
C THR A 102 6.14 -0.32 -29.67
N GLY A 103 5.96 0.35 -28.53
CA GLY A 103 5.49 1.74 -28.45
C GLY A 103 3.98 1.89 -28.25
N ASP A 104 3.24 0.79 -28.12
CA ASP A 104 1.79 0.81 -27.94
C ASP A 104 1.42 1.16 -26.49
N ILE A 105 0.37 1.96 -26.31
CA ILE A 105 -0.16 2.27 -24.97
C ILE A 105 -1.03 1.11 -24.49
N ILE A 106 -0.65 0.52 -23.36
CA ILE A 106 -1.40 -0.52 -22.65
C ILE A 106 -2.10 0.14 -21.47
N VAL A 107 -3.43 0.09 -21.42
CA VAL A 107 -4.22 0.57 -20.27
C VAL A 107 -4.19 -0.50 -19.18
N LEU A 108 -3.62 -0.17 -18.03
CA LEU A 108 -3.54 -1.04 -16.86
C LEU A 108 -4.78 -0.92 -15.98
N TYR A 109 -5.38 0.27 -15.90
CA TYR A 109 -6.61 0.54 -15.16
C TYR A 109 -7.48 1.52 -15.94
N ASP A 110 -8.61 1.05 -16.45
CA ASP A 110 -9.49 1.87 -17.30
C ASP A 110 -10.43 2.75 -16.46
N THR A 111 -10.96 2.19 -15.37
CA THR A 111 -11.89 2.87 -14.46
C THR A 111 -11.61 2.54 -13.00
N ALA A 112 -12.22 3.29 -12.09
CA ALA A 112 -12.22 2.97 -10.66
C ALA A 112 -12.81 1.58 -10.37
N GLU A 113 -13.82 1.15 -11.14
CA GLU A 113 -14.39 -0.20 -11.02
C GLU A 113 -13.46 -1.27 -11.59
N ASP A 114 -12.73 -0.98 -12.67
CA ASP A 114 -11.69 -1.88 -13.19
C ASP A 114 -10.57 -2.10 -12.15
N LEU A 115 -10.15 -1.04 -11.46
CA LEU A 115 -9.23 -1.16 -10.32
C LEU A 115 -9.79 -2.05 -9.21
N LEU A 116 -11.07 -1.89 -8.86
CA LEU A 116 -11.73 -2.78 -7.90
C LEU A 116 -11.78 -4.24 -8.40
N ARG A 117 -12.08 -4.49 -9.69
CA ARG A 117 -12.11 -5.84 -10.26
C ARG A 117 -10.75 -6.53 -10.24
N LYS A 118 -9.66 -5.78 -10.39
CA LYS A 118 -8.27 -6.27 -10.34
C LYS A 118 -7.71 -6.44 -8.93
N THR A 119 -8.37 -5.84 -7.93
CA THR A 119 -7.91 -5.87 -6.52
C THR A 119 -7.80 -7.28 -5.93
N PRO A 120 -8.71 -8.26 -6.20
CA PRO A 120 -8.53 -9.64 -5.76
C PRO A 120 -7.24 -10.28 -6.29
N ASP A 121 -6.92 -10.09 -7.58
CA ASP A 121 -5.70 -10.64 -8.17
C ASP A 121 -4.45 -9.96 -7.62
N PHE A 122 -4.50 -8.65 -7.39
CA PHE A 122 -3.45 -7.92 -6.67
C PHE A 122 -3.21 -8.51 -5.28
N TYR A 123 -4.28 -8.84 -4.54
CA TYR A 123 -4.15 -9.47 -3.22
C TYR A 123 -3.49 -10.85 -3.31
N GLU A 124 -3.99 -11.72 -4.18
CA GLU A 124 -3.51 -13.09 -4.28
C GLU A 124 -2.06 -13.17 -4.77
N HIS A 125 -1.65 -12.32 -5.71
CA HIS A 125 -0.35 -12.44 -6.38
C HIS A 125 0.72 -11.47 -5.85
N LEU A 126 0.34 -10.32 -5.28
CA LEU A 126 1.31 -9.37 -4.72
C LEU A 126 1.27 -9.38 -3.20
N VAL A 127 0.11 -9.17 -2.59
CA VAL A 127 0.00 -8.97 -1.13
C VAL A 127 0.43 -10.22 -0.37
N LYS A 128 -0.12 -11.38 -0.71
CA LYS A 128 0.25 -12.64 -0.06
C LYS A 128 1.72 -12.96 -0.23
N ARG A 129 2.25 -12.87 -1.45
CA ARG A 129 3.68 -13.11 -1.72
C ARG A 129 4.57 -12.19 -0.91
N ARG A 130 4.22 -10.89 -0.79
CA ARG A 130 4.99 -9.94 0.04
C ARG A 130 4.98 -10.33 1.51
N LEU A 131 3.85 -10.76 2.05
CA LEU A 131 3.74 -11.20 3.44
C LEU A 131 4.49 -12.51 3.70
N ASP A 132 4.41 -13.47 2.77
CA ASP A 132 4.94 -14.83 2.92
C ASP A 132 6.43 -14.96 2.57
N GLU A 133 6.90 -14.23 1.55
CA GLU A 133 8.25 -14.32 1.01
C GLU A 133 9.12 -13.15 1.48
N ASP A 134 8.69 -11.91 1.25
CA ASP A 134 9.54 -10.73 1.48
C ASP A 134 9.60 -10.33 2.96
N PHE A 135 8.46 -10.32 3.64
CA PHE A 135 8.36 -9.86 5.03
C PHE A 135 8.51 -10.98 6.06
N GLY A 136 9.04 -12.14 5.66
CA GLY A 136 9.44 -13.19 6.59
C GLY A 136 8.29 -13.74 7.45
N GLN A 137 7.04 -13.63 6.95
CA GLN A 137 5.83 -14.09 7.64
C GLN A 137 5.63 -13.47 9.02
N VAL A 138 6.15 -12.26 9.28
CA VAL A 138 6.01 -11.61 10.59
C VAL A 138 4.56 -11.30 10.96
N PHE A 139 3.64 -11.27 9.99
CA PHE A 139 2.20 -11.14 10.23
C PHE A 139 1.62 -12.23 11.15
N ARG A 140 2.25 -13.42 11.22
CA ARG A 140 1.81 -14.51 12.13
C ARG A 140 1.84 -14.12 13.60
N TYR A 141 2.60 -13.08 13.96
CA TYR A 141 2.68 -12.58 15.34
C TYR A 141 1.50 -11.67 15.72
N VAL A 142 0.67 -11.24 14.77
CA VAL A 142 -0.51 -10.41 15.02
C VAL A 142 -1.53 -11.14 15.88
N ALA A 143 -1.91 -12.37 15.53
CA ALA A 143 -2.87 -13.15 16.30
C ALA A 143 -2.45 -13.33 17.77
N PRO A 144 -1.23 -13.82 18.10
CA PRO A 144 -0.76 -13.87 19.48
C PRO A 144 -0.77 -12.52 20.20
N HIS A 145 -0.43 -11.42 19.51
CA HIS A 145 -0.46 -10.07 20.08
C HIS A 145 -1.87 -9.64 20.52
N PHE A 146 -2.90 -10.06 19.79
CA PHE A 146 -4.31 -9.75 20.08
C PHE A 146 -5.04 -10.86 20.85
N GLY A 147 -4.33 -11.84 21.41
CA GLY A 147 -4.93 -12.89 22.26
C GLY A 147 -5.51 -14.08 21.49
N GLY A 148 -5.06 -14.31 20.26
CA GLY A 148 -5.33 -15.52 19.47
C GLY A 148 -6.03 -15.26 18.13
N GLU A 149 -6.77 -14.16 17.99
CA GLU A 149 -7.44 -13.76 16.75
C GLU A 149 -6.66 -12.64 16.05
N ASP A 150 -6.56 -12.71 14.71
CA ASP A 150 -5.98 -11.63 13.91
C ASP A 150 -7.09 -10.69 13.38
N PRO A 151 -7.31 -9.52 14.00
CA PRO A 151 -8.37 -8.60 13.59
C PRO A 151 -8.12 -7.99 12.20
N TYR A 152 -6.86 -7.90 11.76
CA TYR A 152 -6.49 -7.38 10.45
C TYR A 152 -6.82 -8.41 9.37
N ALA A 153 -6.43 -9.67 9.56
CA ALA A 153 -6.76 -10.76 8.63
C ALA A 153 -8.27 -10.92 8.45
N LEU A 154 -9.04 -10.88 9.54
CA LEU A 154 -10.51 -10.95 9.46
C LEU A 154 -11.11 -9.77 8.69
N SER A 155 -10.60 -8.56 8.92
CA SER A 155 -11.10 -7.36 8.25
C SER A 155 -10.73 -7.34 6.77
N MET A 156 -9.50 -7.76 6.41
CA MET A 156 -9.08 -7.96 5.02
C MET A 156 -9.99 -8.97 4.32
N GLN A 157 -10.24 -10.13 4.93
CA GLN A 157 -11.10 -11.16 4.37
C GLN A 157 -12.54 -10.67 4.17
N ARG A 158 -13.08 -9.89 5.12
CA ARG A 158 -14.40 -9.25 4.98
C ARG A 158 -14.44 -8.30 3.79
N ASN A 159 -13.43 -7.44 3.64
CA ASN A 159 -13.34 -6.52 2.50
C ASN A 159 -13.25 -7.27 1.16
N LEU A 160 -12.40 -8.28 1.05
CA LEU A 160 -12.24 -9.07 -0.17
C LEU A 160 -13.49 -9.89 -0.51
N ASN A 161 -14.15 -10.48 0.49
CA ASN A 161 -15.41 -11.20 0.26
C ASN A 161 -16.50 -10.26 -0.23
N TYR A 162 -16.64 -9.09 0.39
CA TYR A 162 -17.61 -8.08 -0.03
C TYR A 162 -17.33 -7.61 -1.47
N LEU A 163 -16.06 -7.39 -1.81
CA LEU A 163 -15.65 -7.06 -3.17
C LEU A 163 -16.00 -8.15 -4.18
N ARG A 164 -15.71 -9.42 -3.88
CA ARG A 164 -16.06 -10.56 -4.73
C ARG A 164 -17.58 -10.67 -4.96
N GLU A 165 -18.39 -10.40 -3.93
CA GLU A 165 -19.85 -10.32 -4.08
C GLU A 165 -20.28 -9.21 -5.05
N MET A 166 -19.72 -8.01 -4.93
CA MET A 166 -20.02 -6.88 -5.82
C MET A 166 -19.62 -7.18 -7.26
N ILE A 167 -18.42 -7.73 -7.47
CA ILE A 167 -17.93 -8.11 -8.81
C ILE A 167 -18.86 -9.14 -9.45
N ARG A 168 -19.30 -10.16 -8.71
CA ARG A 168 -20.20 -11.19 -9.25
C ARG A 168 -21.58 -10.64 -9.64
N ARG A 169 -22.08 -9.66 -8.88
CA ARG A 169 -23.37 -9.01 -9.15
C ARG A 169 -23.27 -7.89 -10.19
N ASP A 170 -22.05 -7.52 -10.54
CA ASP A 170 -21.76 -6.36 -11.37
C ASP A 170 -22.34 -5.05 -10.81
N ASP A 171 -22.34 -4.91 -9.48
CA ASP A 171 -22.95 -3.77 -8.78
C ASP A 171 -22.06 -3.24 -7.63
N PHE A 172 -21.44 -2.08 -7.88
CA PHE A 172 -20.61 -1.34 -6.92
C PHE A 172 -21.36 -0.24 -6.17
N SER A 173 -22.66 -0.04 -6.41
CA SER A 173 -23.48 1.00 -5.75
C SER A 173 -23.64 0.78 -4.24
N SER A 174 -23.34 -0.44 -3.77
CA SER A 174 -23.36 -0.82 -2.36
C SER A 174 -22.19 -0.24 -1.55
N LEU A 175 -21.16 0.34 -2.19
CA LEU A 175 -20.09 1.11 -1.55
C LEU A 175 -20.59 2.51 -1.14
N ARG A 176 -21.18 2.60 0.05
CA ARG A 176 -21.89 3.78 0.56
C ARG A 176 -21.12 4.63 1.57
N ARG A 177 -19.96 4.15 2.05
CA ARG A 177 -19.19 4.90 3.05
C ARG A 177 -18.51 6.10 2.38
N LYS A 178 -18.24 7.14 3.18
CA LYS A 178 -17.60 8.38 2.70
C LYS A 178 -16.29 8.59 3.45
N PRO A 179 -15.17 8.03 2.97
CA PRO A 179 -13.88 8.32 3.57
C PRO A 179 -13.51 9.79 3.38
N VAL A 180 -12.93 10.39 4.42
CA VAL A 180 -12.27 11.69 4.28
C VAL A 180 -10.91 11.42 3.61
N PRO A 181 -10.57 12.16 2.54
CA PRO A 181 -9.26 12.00 1.91
C PRO A 181 -8.16 12.44 2.89
N LEU A 182 -7.03 11.71 2.89
CA LEU A 182 -5.89 12.03 3.74
C LEU A 182 -5.19 13.34 3.31
N MET A 183 -5.37 13.75 2.05
CA MET A 183 -5.01 15.07 1.53
C MET A 183 -6.21 15.76 0.86
N PRO A 184 -6.36 17.09 0.97
CA PRO A 184 -7.43 17.80 0.27
C PRO A 184 -7.32 17.56 -1.24
N LEU A 185 -8.44 17.25 -1.88
CA LEU A 185 -8.51 17.18 -3.35
C LEU A 185 -8.11 18.55 -3.92
N PRO A 186 -7.34 18.61 -5.02
CA PRO A 186 -7.08 19.87 -5.70
C PRO A 186 -8.41 20.55 -6.02
N LEU A 187 -8.53 21.85 -5.72
CA LEU A 187 -9.67 22.63 -6.17
C LEU A 187 -9.69 22.58 -7.71
N ALA A 188 -10.86 22.21 -8.25
CA ALA A 188 -11.13 22.18 -9.69
C ALA A 188 -11.08 23.59 -10.28
#